data_AF-A0AAE0AE13-F1
#
_entry.id   AF-A0AAE0AE13-F1
#
_cell.length_a   1.000
_cell.length_b   1.000
_cell.length_c   1.000
_cell.angle_alpha   90.00
_cell.angle_beta   90.00
_cell.angle_gamma   90.00
#
_symmetry.space_group_name_H-M   'P 1'
#
loop_
_entity.id
_entity.type
_entity.pdbx_description
1 polymer ?
#
loop_
_entity_poly.entity_id
_entity_poly.type
_entity_poly.pdbx_seq_one_letter_code
_entity_poly.pdbx_strand_id
1 'polypeptide(L)' 'MALGASIRGFLRYMHHVIAVEGTFLKGRCAGTMFMATSQDGNEQAYPLAFGYEDLENNAS' A
#
# COMPACT_ATOMS: atom_id res chain seq x y z
N MET A 1 -2.91 -17.22 1.37
CA MET A 1 -4.31 -16.78 1.17
C MET A 1 -4.61 -15.51 1.98
N ALA A 2 -3.83 -14.44 1.82
CA ALA A 2 -3.98 -13.22 2.64
C ALA A 2 -4.72 -12.11 1.90
N LEU A 3 -4.37 -11.84 0.63
CA LEU A 3 -4.98 -10.76 -0.16
C LEU A 3 -6.50 -10.88 -0.31
N GLY A 4 -7.01 -12.08 -0.59
CA GLY A 4 -8.45 -12.30 -0.67
C GLY A 4 -9.18 -12.07 0.65
N ALA A 5 -8.51 -12.30 1.79
CA ALA A 5 -9.06 -11.99 3.11
C ALA A 5 -9.05 -10.47 3.35
N SER A 6 -7.98 -9.75 2.98
CA SER A 6 -7.93 -8.28 3.03
C SER A 6 -9.04 -7.65 2.17
N ILE A 7 -9.27 -8.12 0.95
CA ILE A 7 -10.32 -7.58 0.06
C ILE A 7 -11.71 -7.79 0.67
N ARG A 8 -12.00 -9.00 1.16
CA ARG A 8 -13.29 -9.29 1.83
C ARG A 8 -13.45 -8.51 3.13
N GLY A 9 -12.34 -8.34 3.86
CA GLY A 9 -12.22 -7.50 5.04
C GLY A 9 -12.59 -6.06 4.73
N PHE A 10 -11.98 -5.49 3.69
CA PHE A 10 -12.21 -4.13 3.22
C PHE A 10 -13.68 -3.86 2.90
N LEU A 11 -14.33 -4.76 2.16
CA LEU A 11 -15.71 -4.58 1.76
C LEU A 11 -16.74 -4.70 2.90
N ARG A 12 -16.37 -5.28 4.05
CA ARG A 12 -17.34 -5.63 5.11
C ARG A 12 -17.02 -5.11 6.51
N TYR A 13 -15.75 -4.87 6.81
CA TYR A 13 -15.27 -4.70 8.20
C TYR A 13 -14.25 -3.58 8.39
N MET A 14 -13.66 -3.04 7.32
CA MET A 14 -12.69 -1.94 7.43
C MET A 14 -13.39 -0.58 7.47
N HIS A 15 -12.77 0.40 8.10
CA HIS A 15 -13.15 1.80 7.91
C HIS A 15 -12.95 2.21 6.46
N HIS A 16 -13.81 3.10 5.95
CA HIS A 16 -13.70 3.70 4.62
C HIS A 16 -12.58 4.76 4.56
N VAL A 17 -11.41 4.40 5.08
CA VAL A 17 -10.20 5.21 5.11
C VAL A 17 -9.07 4.35 4.58
N ILE A 18 -8.33 4.91 3.62
CA ILE A 18 -7.14 4.26 3.04
C ILE A 18 -5.95 5.12 3.43
N ALA A 19 -5.03 4.54 4.19
CA ALA A 19 -3.73 5.13 4.45
C ALA A 19 -2.79 4.81 3.29
N VAL A 20 -2.09 5.81 2.78
CA VAL A 20 -1.09 5.66 1.72
C VAL A 20 0.24 6.13 2.25
N GLU A 21 1.18 5.19 2.39
CA GLU A 21 2.54 5.45 2.87
C GLU A 21 3.51 5.42 1.68
N GLY A 22 4.40 6.41 1.61
CA GLY A 22 5.48 6.49 0.64
C GLY A 22 6.83 6.26 1.31
N THR A 23 7.55 5.21 0.90
CA THR A 23 8.88 4.87 1.41
C THR A 23 9.93 5.08 0.33
N PHE A 24 10.86 6.01 0.55
CA PHE A 24 12.00 6.20 -0.33
C PHE A 24 13.00 5.05 -0.18
N LEU A 25 13.23 4.32 -1.27
CA LEU A 25 14.19 3.24 -1.34
C LEU A 25 15.54 3.75 -1.86
N LYS A 26 16.63 3.26 -1.27
CA LYS A 26 18.01 3.58 -1.67
C LYS A 26 18.71 2.32 -2.23
N GLY A 27 19.73 2.51 -3.06
CA GLY A 27 20.53 1.42 -3.61
C GLY A 27 20.02 0.91 -4.97
N ARG A 28 20.06 -0.41 -5.21
CA ARG A 28 19.72 -1.00 -6.53
C ARG A 28 18.25 -0.88 -6.91
N CYS A 29 17.37 -0.63 -5.93
CA CYS A 29 15.94 -0.40 -6.14
C CYS A 29 15.61 1.06 -5.80
N ALA A 30 16.38 2.00 -6.36
CA ALA A 30 16.21 3.43 -6.11
C ALA A 30 14.88 3.91 -6.72
N GLY A 31 13.96 4.37 -5.86
CA GLY A 31 12.58 4.66 -6.23
C GLY A 31 11.72 4.98 -5.01
N THR A 32 10.45 5.28 -5.24
CA THR A 32 9.47 5.47 -4.16
C THR A 32 8.53 4.26 -4.13
N MET A 33 8.54 3.51 -3.03
CA MET A 33 7.54 2.45 -2.81
C MET A 33 6.31 3.05 -2.14
N PHE A 34 5.14 2.84 -2.76
CA PHE A 34 3.85 3.20 -2.20
C PHE A 34 3.17 1.98 -1.61
N MET A 35 2.61 2.09 -0.42
CA MET A 35 1.79 1.05 0.20
C MET A 35 0.44 1.62 0.62
N ALA A 36 -0.64 1.03 0.12
CA ALA A 36 -2.00 1.36 0.51
C ALA A 36 -2.52 0.34 1.51
N THR A 37 -2.97 0.81 2.68
CA THR A 37 -3.55 -0.02 3.73
C THR A 37 -4.93 0.50 4.15
N SER A 38 -5.78 -0.40 4.63
CA SER A 38 -7.01 -0.06 5.33
C SER A 38 -6.94 -0.50 6.78
N GLN A 39 -7.62 0.20 7.68
CA GLN A 39 -7.71 -0.20 9.09
C GLN A 39 -9.11 -0.74 9.42
N ASP A 40 -9.17 -1.79 10.25
CA ASP A 40 -10.43 -2.28 10.81
C ASP A 40 -10.83 -1.50 12.07
N GLY A 41 -12.02 -1.82 12.59
CA GLY A 41 -12.51 -1.26 13.85
C GLY A 41 -11.69 -1.68 15.10
N ASN A 42 -10.72 -2.58 14.95
CA ASN A 42 -9.73 -2.96 15.96
C ASN A 42 -8.35 -2.37 15.66
N GLU A 43 -8.28 -1.33 14.82
CA GLU A 43 -7.06 -0.59 14.50
C GLU A 43 -5.97 -1.44 13.80
N GLN A 44 -6.31 -2.64 13.32
CA GLN A 44 -5.39 -3.49 12.57
C GLN A 44 -5.33 -3.02 11.12
N ALA A 45 -4.11 -2.80 10.63
CA ALA A 45 -3.86 -2.40 9.24
C ALA A 45 -3.72 -3.62 8.33
N TYR A 46 -4.44 -3.60 7.21
CA TYR A 46 -4.41 -4.63 6.18
C TYR A 46 -3.93 -4.06 4.86
N PRO A 47 -3.00 -4.74 4.15
CA PRO A 47 -2.54 -4.27 2.86
C PRO A 47 -3.65 -4.44 1.80
N LEU A 48 -3.86 -3.38 1.02
CA LEU A 48 -4.76 -3.36 -0.12
C LEU A 48 -3.99 -3.44 -1.44
N ALA A 49 -2.92 -2.65 -1.57
CA ALA A 49 -2.09 -2.58 -2.76
C ALA A 49 -0.69 -2.07 -2.43
N PHE A 50 0.26 -2.35 -3.31
CA PHE A 50 1.58 -1.74 -3.31
C PHE A 50 1.95 -1.33 -4.73
N GLY A 51 2.75 -0.28 -4.85
CA GLY A 51 3.25 0.24 -6.12
C GLY A 51 4.67 0.74 -5.96
N TYR A 52 5.38 0.86 -7.07
CA TYR A 52 6.73 1.41 -7.10
C TYR A 52 6.77 2.46 -8.20
N GLU A 53 7.21 3.66 -7.83
CA GLU A 53 7.62 4.68 -8.79
C GLU A 53 9.11 4.48 -9.07
N ASP A 54 9.40 4.18 -10.34
CA ASP A 54 10.74 4.10 -10.84
C ASP A 54 11.27 5.50 -11.17
N LEU A 55 12.49 5.77 -10.72
CA LEU A 55 13.15 7.08 -10.84
C LEU A 55 13.65 7.38 -12.27
N GLU A 56 13.53 6.44 -13.23
CA GLU A 56 14.05 6.61 -14.60
C GLU A 56 13.11 7.35 -15.57
N ASN A 57 12.07 8.05 -15.10
CA ASN A 57 11.19 8.85 -15.98
C ASN A 57 11.56 10.35 -16.09
N ASN A 58 12.81 10.74 -15.80
CA ASN A 58 13.31 12.09 -16.15
C ASN A 58 14.29 12.07 -17.35
N ALA A 59 14.03 11.22 -18.34
CA ALA A 59 14.70 11.34 -19.63
C ALA A 59 14.16 12.58 -20.38
N SER A 60 14.73 13.75 -20.06
CA SER A 60 14.81 14.89 -20.99
C SER A 60 16.18 14.93 -21.63
#